data_AF-A0A2E1IZS5-F1
#
_entry.id   AF-A0A2E1IZS5-F1
#
_cell.length_a   1.000
_cell.length_b   1.000
_cell.length_c   1.000
_cell.angle_alpha   90.00
_cell.angle_beta   90.00
_cell.angle_gamma   90.00
#
_symmetry.space_group_name_H-M   'P 1'
#
loop_
_entity.id
_entity.type
_entity.pdbx_description
1 polymer ?
#
loop_
_entity_poly.entity_id
_entity_poly.type
_entity_poly.pdbx_seq_one_letter_code
_entity_poly.pdbx_strand_id
1 'polypeptide(L)' 'MNKIKALMINYPFVSCALIFPFVFILTFGLFSLFFEIILPILFSIWLTGFIYSLITQSGINRSNNVNFWRFKNFN' A
#
# COMPACT_ATOMS: atom_id res chain seq x y z
N MET A 1 -34.85 20.26 2.09
CA MET A 1 -34.06 19.08 1.67
C MET A 1 -34.31 18.64 0.21
N ASN A 2 -35.46 18.94 -0.40
CA ASN A 2 -35.76 18.47 -1.76
C ASN A 2 -35.01 19.18 -2.90
N LYS A 3 -34.60 20.46 -2.72
CA LYS A 3 -33.96 21.23 -3.79
C LYS A 3 -32.53 20.77 -4.11
N ILE A 4 -31.75 20.45 -3.07
CA ILE A 4 -30.39 19.92 -3.23
C ILE A 4 -30.47 18.53 -3.88
N LYS A 5 -31.37 17.67 -3.39
CA LYS A 5 -31.60 16.35 -3.98
C LYS A 5 -32.07 16.43 -5.45
N ALA A 6 -32.96 17.38 -5.77
CA ALA A 6 -33.41 17.61 -7.13
C ALA A 6 -32.26 18.11 -8.02
N LEU A 7 -31.38 18.99 -7.53
CA LEU A 7 -30.19 19.43 -8.25
C LEU A 7 -29.23 18.27 -8.53
N MET A 8 -29.02 17.38 -7.55
CA MET A 8 -28.18 16.20 -7.69
C MET A 8 -28.72 15.20 -8.72
N ILE A 9 -30.03 15.03 -8.79
CA ILE A 9 -30.69 14.14 -9.77
C ILE A 9 -30.70 14.77 -11.17
N ASN A 10 -31.00 16.06 -11.27
CA ASN A 10 -31.13 16.75 -12.56
C ASN A 10 -29.76 17.07 -13.20
N TYR A 11 -28.72 17.28 -12.39
CA TYR A 11 -27.38 17.65 -12.86
C TYR A 11 -26.31 16.79 -12.17
N PRO A 12 -26.20 15.50 -12.52
CA PRO A 12 -25.31 14.55 -11.86
C PRO A 12 -23.84 14.95 -12.01
N PHE A 13 -23.40 15.37 -13.19
CA PHE A 13 -22.00 15.76 -13.43
C PHE A 13 -21.58 17.00 -12.65
N VAL A 14 -22.42 18.05 -12.63
CA VAL A 14 -22.14 19.28 -11.87
C VAL A 14 -22.08 18.98 -10.38
N SER A 15 -22.98 18.14 -9.89
CA SER A 15 -23.01 17.74 -8.49
C SER A 15 -21.79 16.91 -8.10
N CYS A 16 -21.34 16.02 -8.99
CA CYS A 16 -20.12 15.24 -8.79
C CYS A 16 -18.90 16.17 -8.74
N ALA A 17 -18.79 17.14 -9.65
CA ALA A 17 -17.71 18.12 -9.67
C ALA A 17 -17.67 18.98 -8.39
N LEU A 18 -18.83 19.32 -7.82
CA LEU A 18 -18.92 20.07 -6.56
C LEU A 18 -18.49 19.24 -5.34
N ILE A 19 -18.82 17.95 -5.32
CA ILE A 19 -18.48 17.04 -4.20
C ILE A 19 -17.03 16.55 -4.30
N PHE A 20 -16.51 16.45 -5.52
CA PHE A 20 -15.19 15.93 -5.83
C PHE A 20 -14.06 16.48 -4.95
N PRO A 21 -13.85 17.80 -4.78
CA PRO A 21 -12.71 18.30 -4.00
C PRO A 21 -12.70 17.80 -2.55
N PHE A 22 -13.87 17.64 -1.92
CA PHE A 22 -13.97 17.15 -0.56
C PHE A 22 -13.60 15.67 -0.47
N VAL A 23 -14.13 14.86 -1.39
CA VAL A 23 -13.81 13.43 -1.46
C VAL A 23 -12.34 13.24 -1.82
N PHE A 24 -11.82 14.05 -2.73
CA PHE A 24 -10.43 14.00 -3.17
C PHE A 24 -9.46 14.24 -2.02
N ILE A 25 -9.68 15.26 -1.18
CA ILE A 25 -8.83 15.54 -0.01
C ILE A 25 -8.86 14.36 0.96
N LEU A 26 -10.03 13.79 1.23
CA LEU A 26 -10.18 12.63 2.12
C LEU A 26 -9.44 11.40 1.58
N THR A 27 -9.67 11.07 0.31
CA THR A 27 -9.02 9.94 -0.35
C THR A 27 -7.50 10.14 -0.42
N PHE A 28 -7.05 11.35 -0.77
CA PHE A 28 -5.63 11.68 -0.83
C PHE A 28 -4.96 11.50 0.54
N GLY A 29 -5.57 12.00 1.63
CA GLY A 29 -5.03 11.82 2.98
C GLY A 29 -4.90 10.35 3.40
N LEU A 30 -5.89 9.51 3.07
CA LEU A 30 -5.83 8.08 3.35
C LEU A 30 -4.71 7.39 2.57
N PHE A 31 -4.55 7.71 1.28
CA PHE A 31 -3.45 7.18 0.48
C PHE A 31 -2.09 7.70 0.95
N SER A 32 -2.00 8.96 1.38
CA SER A 32 -0.78 9.54 1.94
C SER A 32 -0.27 8.69 3.11
N LEU A 33 -1.14 8.37 4.07
CA LEU A 33 -0.78 7.52 5.21
C LEU A 33 -0.31 6.13 4.75
N PHE A 34 -1.01 5.54 3.78
CA PHE A 34 -0.60 4.24 3.22
C PHE A 34 0.79 4.30 2.58
N PHE A 35 1.07 5.30 1.75
CA PHE A 35 2.33 5.41 1.04
C PHE A 35 3.48 5.93 1.90
N GLU A 36 3.21 6.73 2.92
CA GLU A 36 4.23 7.29 3.82
C GLU A 36 4.61 6.34 4.96
N ILE A 37 3.69 5.46 5.39
CA ILE A 37 3.92 4.59 6.56
C ILE A 37 3.93 3.13 6.16
N ILE A 38 2.85 2.64 5.53
CA ILE A 38 2.68 1.21 5.27
C ILE A 38 3.69 0.75 4.21
N LEU A 39 3.79 1.49 3.09
CA LEU A 39 4.68 1.12 2.00
C LEU A 39 6.16 1.06 2.42
N PRO A 40 6.73 2.04 3.15
CA PRO A 40 8.12 1.99 3.58
C PRO A 40 8.42 0.86 4.56
N ILE A 41 7.48 0.52 5.44
CA ILE A 41 7.61 -0.61 6.36
C ILE A 41 7.69 -1.92 5.58
N LEU A 42 6.73 -2.16 4.68
CA LEU A 42 6.72 -3.37 3.84
C LEU A 42 7.99 -3.46 3.00
N PHE A 43 8.40 -2.35 2.38
CA PHE A 43 9.61 -2.29 1.57
C PHE A 43 10.87 -2.57 2.40
N SER A 44 10.95 -2.06 3.63
CA SER A 44 12.08 -2.30 4.54
C SER A 44 12.19 -3.77 4.95
N ILE A 45 11.06 -4.43 5.25
CA ILE A 45 11.03 -5.87 5.57
C ILE A 45 11.50 -6.68 4.35
N TRP A 46 10.96 -6.34 3.17
CA TRP A 46 11.36 -6.98 1.92
C TRP A 46 12.86 -6.81 1.62
N LEU A 47 13.35 -5.58 1.71
CA LEU A 47 14.74 -5.23 1.43
C LEU A 47 15.70 -5.87 2.43
N THR A 48 15.30 -5.99 3.70
CA THR A 48 16.08 -6.69 4.73
C THR A 48 16.33 -8.15 4.33
N GLY A 49 15.28 -8.87 3.92
CA GLY A 49 15.43 -10.26 3.46
C GLY A 49 16.30 -10.36 2.21
N PHE A 50 16.22 -9.37 1.30
CA PHE A 50 17.07 -9.30 0.12
C PHE A 50 18.55 -9.10 0.47
N ILE A 51 18.87 -8.09 1.28
CA ILE A 51 20.24 -7.79 1.72
C ILE A 51 20.83 -8.96 2.51
N TYR A 52 20.07 -9.55 3.42
CA TYR A 52 20.50 -10.74 4.17
C TYR A 52 20.88 -11.90 3.24
N SER A 53 20.07 -12.16 2.21
CA SER A 53 20.36 -13.17 1.20
C SER A 53 21.65 -12.86 0.41
N LEU A 54 21.88 -11.60 0.04
CA LEU A 54 23.11 -11.20 -0.66
C LEU A 54 24.37 -11.43 0.20
N ILE A 55 24.32 -11.05 1.48
CA ILE A 55 25.45 -11.21 2.39
C ILE A 55 25.72 -12.70 2.66
N THR A 56 24.68 -13.48 2.95
CA THR A 56 24.82 -14.91 3.30
C THR A 56 25.25 -15.78 2.10
N GLN A 57 24.95 -15.38 0.87
CA GLN A 57 25.43 -16.07 -0.34
C GLN A 57 26.95 -15.95 -0.54
N SER A 58 27.61 -14.93 0.02
CA SER A 58 29.06 -14.72 -0.15
C SER A 58 29.94 -15.60 0.75
N GLY A 59 29.36 -16.34 1.71
CA GLY A 59 30.10 -16.94 2.83
C GLY A 59 30.33 -18.45 2.81
N ILE A 60 29.39 -19.29 2.35
CA ILE A 60 29.45 -20.74 2.62
C ILE A 60 29.03 -21.59 1.42
N ASN A 61 29.89 -22.57 1.13
CA ASN A 61 29.70 -23.69 0.22
C ASN A 61 28.26 -24.19 0.09
N ARG A 62 27.88 -24.44 -1.17
CA ARG A 62 26.77 -25.29 -1.64
C ARG A 62 26.35 -26.36 -0.62
N SER A 63 25.28 -26.11 0.15
CA SER A 63 24.37 -27.18 0.62
C SER A 63 23.14 -26.63 1.36
N ASN A 64 23.23 -25.48 2.02
CA ASN A 64 22.13 -25.01 2.88
C ASN A 64 21.56 -23.70 2.35
N ASN A 65 20.69 -23.83 1.35
CA ASN A 65 19.88 -22.75 0.80
C ASN A 65 18.81 -22.37 1.85
N VAL A 66 19.24 -21.69 2.92
CA VAL A 66 18.36 -21.14 3.96
C VAL A 66 17.74 -19.85 3.42
N ASN A 67 16.75 -20.02 2.53
CA ASN A 67 15.87 -18.95 2.10
C ASN A 67 15.19 -18.33 3.33
N PHE A 68 15.60 -17.12 3.72
CA PHE A 68 15.02 -16.36 4.83
C PHE A 68 13.48 -16.25 4.76
N TRP A 69 12.92 -16.20 3.55
CA TRP A 69 11.48 -16.15 3.28
C TRP A 69 10.75 -17.50 3.37
N ARG A 70 11.48 -18.62 3.47
CA ARG A 70 10.87 -19.92 3.75
C ARG A 70 10.79 -20.06 5.26
N PHE A 71 9.65 -19.67 5.82
CA PHE A 71 9.23 -20.18 7.12
C PHE A 71 9.35 -21.71 7.05
N LYS A 72 10.32 -22.26 7.78
CA LYS A 72 10.45 -23.69 7.96
C LYS A 72 9.22 -24.10 8.75
N ASN A 73 8.20 -24.62 8.06
CA ASN A 73 7.07 -25.30 8.67
C ASN A 73 7.65 -26.43 9.53
N PHE A 74 7.76 -26.18 10.83
CA PHE A 74 7.93 -27.23 11.81
C PHE A 74 6.55 -27.81 12.05
N ASN A 75 6.36 -29.02 11.51
CA ASN A 75 5.35 -29.98 11.91
C ASN A 75 5.59 -30.42 13.35
#